data_AF-A0A7W0Q8V8-F1
#
_entry.id   AF-A0A7W0Q8V8-F1
#
_cell.length_a   1.000
_cell.length_b   1.000
_cell.length_c   1.000
_cell.angle_alpha   90.00
_cell.angle_beta   90.00
_cell.angle_gamma   90.00
#
_symmetry.space_group_name_H-M   'P 1'
#
loop_
_entity.id
_entity.type
_entity.pdbx_description
1 polymer ?
#
loop_
_entity_poly.entity_id
_entity_poly.type
_entity_poly.pdbx_seq_one_letter_code
_entity_poly.pdbx_strand_id
1 'polypeptide(L)' 'MTDRARKLLEDALSLSDDERLDLADQLLSSLPADAEWLAELERRARRALADPSGGEAWDVVERRLAARVASR' A
#
# COMPACT_ATOMS: atom_id res chain seq x y z
N MET A 1 -13.97 13.41 0.51
CA MET A 1 -14.35 12.44 -0.54
C MET A 1 -15.79 12.74 -0.95
N THR A 2 -16.09 12.79 -2.25
CA THR A 2 -17.47 13.01 -2.74
C THR A 2 -18.34 11.78 -2.46
N ASP A 3 -19.67 11.94 -2.43
CA ASP A 3 -20.58 10.80 -2.21
C ASP A 3 -20.43 9.73 -3.30
N ARG A 4 -20.17 10.16 -4.55
CA ARG A 4 -19.85 9.25 -5.65
C ARG A 4 -18.57 8.44 -5.38
N ALA A 5 -17.50 9.11 -4.92
CA ALA A 5 -16.25 8.42 -4.61
C ALA A 5 -16.38 7.47 -3.40
N ARG A 6 -17.22 7.82 -2.42
CA ARG A 6 -17.56 6.93 -1.31
C ARG A 6 -18.25 5.66 -1.78
N LYS A 7 -19.30 5.82 -2.60
CA LYS A 7 -20.03 4.68 -3.16
C LYS A 7 -19.13 3.75 -3.98
N LEU A 8 -18.26 4.30 -4.83
CA LEU A 8 -17.30 3.49 -5.60
C LEU A 8 -16.34 2.70 -4.71
N LEU A 9 -15.89 3.28 -3.59
CA LEU A 9 -15.06 2.57 -2.62
C LEU A 9 -15.85 1.45 -1.93
N GLU A 10 -17.09 1.70 -1.50
CA GLU A 10 -17.96 0.69 -0.91
C GLU A 10 -18.22 -0.47 -1.88
N ASP A 11 -18.52 -0.16 -3.16
CA ASP A 11 -18.71 -1.14 -4.22
C ASP A 11 -17.41 -1.96 -4.43
N ALA A 12 -16.24 -1.32 -4.50
CA ALA A 12 -14.95 -2.00 -4.64
C ALA A 12 -14.64 -2.92 -3.44
N LEU A 13 -14.98 -2.52 -2.22
CA LEU A 13 -14.79 -3.34 -1.02
C LEU A 13 -15.70 -4.58 -0.97
N SER A 14 -16.76 -4.63 -1.78
CA SER A 14 -17.63 -5.80 -1.90
C SER A 14 -17.09 -6.88 -2.86
N LEU A 15 -16.08 -6.54 -3.67
CA LEU A 15 -15.43 -7.47 -4.59
C LEU A 15 -14.56 -8.50 -3.85
N SER A 16 -14.28 -9.62 -4.51
CA SER A 16 -13.28 -10.59 -4.02
C SER A 16 -11.88 -9.98 -3.97
N ASP A 17 -10.98 -10.59 -3.19
CA ASP A 17 -9.61 -10.10 -3.02
C ASP A 17 -8.87 -9.97 -4.36
N ASP A 18 -9.01 -10.95 -5.25
CA ASP A 18 -8.38 -10.94 -6.57
C ASP A 18 -8.93 -9.82 -7.47
N GLU A 19 -10.25 -9.63 -7.48
CA GLU A 19 -10.89 -8.54 -8.25
C GLU A 19 -10.48 -7.16 -7.72
N ARG A 20 -10.33 -7.01 -6.40
CA ARG A 20 -9.85 -5.75 -5.81
C ARG A 20 -8.40 -5.47 -6.18
N LEU A 21 -7.55 -6.50 -6.23
CA LEU A 21 -6.16 -6.35 -6.66
C LEU A 21 -6.09 -5.91 -8.13
N ASP A 22 -6.87 -6.54 -9.00
CA ASP A 22 -6.88 -6.22 -10.43
C ASP A 22 -7.41 -4.79 -10.67
N LEU A 23 -8.49 -4.39 -9.98
CA LEU A 23 -9.01 -3.02 -10.03
C LEU A 23 -7.98 -2.00 -9.50
N ALA A 24 -7.28 -2.32 -8.41
CA ALA A 24 -6.26 -1.43 -7.85
C ALA A 24 -5.10 -1.22 -8.83
N ASP A 25 -4.66 -2.26 -9.52
CA ASP A 25 -3.61 -2.18 -10.55
C ASP A 25 -4.03 -1.29 -11.73
N GLN A 26 -5.27 -1.47 -12.21
CA GLN A 26 -5.82 -0.62 -13.27
C GLN A 26 -5.94 0.85 -12.84
N LEU A 27 -6.38 1.11 -11.61
CA LEU A 27 -6.46 2.46 -11.07
C LEU A 27 -5.08 3.10 -10.95
N LEU A 28 -4.10 2.39 -10.40
CA LEU A 28 -2.71 2.88 -10.30
C LEU A 28 -2.13 3.17 -11.69
N SER A 29 -2.35 2.29 -12.65
CA SER A 29 -1.91 2.45 -14.05
C SER A 29 -2.59 3.62 -14.77
N SER A 30 -3.79 4.02 -14.32
CA SER A 30 -4.51 5.16 -14.91
C SER A 30 -3.99 6.53 -14.46
N LEU A 31 -3.17 6.58 -13.40
CA LEU A 31 -2.65 7.83 -12.86
C LEU A 31 -1.48 8.34 -13.73
N PRO A 32 -1.33 9.68 -13.85
CA PRO A 32 -0.13 10.23 -14.48
C PRO A 32 1.12 9.84 -13.68
N ALA A 33 2.23 9.67 -14.38
CA ALA A 33 3.51 9.39 -13.73
C ALA A 33 3.88 10.53 -12.77
N ASP A 34 4.12 10.19 -11.51
CA ASP A 34 4.63 11.10 -10.50
C ASP A 34 6.15 10.89 -10.38
N ALA A 35 6.91 11.78 -11.01
CA ALA A 35 8.36 11.69 -11.07
C ALA A 35 9.02 11.81 -9.68
N GLU A 36 8.44 12.60 -8.77
CA GLU A 36 8.96 12.73 -7.40
C GLU A 36 8.72 11.43 -6.62
N TRP A 37 7.55 10.82 -6.82
CA TRP A 37 7.25 9.53 -6.21
C TRP A 37 8.14 8.40 -6.74
N LEU A 38 8.38 8.35 -8.04
CA LEU A 38 9.29 7.37 -8.66
C LEU A 38 10.72 7.50 -8.11
N ALA A 39 11.23 8.74 -8.01
CA ALA A 39 12.56 8.99 -7.43
C ALA A 39 12.65 8.54 -5.96
N GLU A 40 11.59 8.73 -5.18
CA GLU A 40 11.52 8.25 -3.79
C GLU A 40 11.49 6.73 -3.71
N LEU A 41 10.74 6.05 -4.57
CA LEU A 41 10.72 4.59 -4.65
C LEU A 41 12.12 4.03 -4.96
N GLU A 42 12.81 4.60 -5.96
CA GLU A 42 14.19 4.22 -6.28
C GLU A 42 15.16 4.47 -5.12
N ARG A 43 15.00 5.59 -4.40
CA ARG A 43 15.82 5.90 -3.23
C ARG A 43 15.61 4.86 -2.12
N ARG A 44 14.37 4.46 -1.85
CA ARG A 44 14.03 3.43 -0.85
C ARG A 44 14.55 2.06 -1.26
N ALA A 45 14.39 1.68 -2.52
CA ALA A 45 14.92 0.42 -3.06
C ALA A 45 16.44 0.36 -2.90
N ARG A 46 17.16 1.43 -3.27
CA ARG A 46 18.62 1.52 -3.08
C ARG A 46 19.03 1.39 -1.61
N ARG A 47 18.29 2.03 -0.69
CA ARG A 47 18.56 1.91 0.74
C ARG A 47 18.38 0.48 1.25
N ALA A 48 17.29 -0.19 0.86
CA ALA A 48 17.01 -1.56 1.25
C ALA A 48 18.08 -2.54 0.70
N LEU A 49 18.54 -2.32 -0.54
CA LEU A 49 19.59 -3.14 -1.15
C LEU A 49 20.98 -2.88 -0.56
N ALA A 50 21.25 -1.67 -0.05
CA ALA A 50 22.53 -1.33 0.56
C ALA A 50 22.72 -1.97 1.94
N ASP A 51 21.64 -2.33 2.64
CA ASP A 51 21.68 -3.08 3.89
C ASP A 51 20.66 -4.23 3.86
N PRO A 52 21.03 -5.38 3.27
CA PRO A 52 20.16 -6.56 3.17
C PRO A 52 19.70 -7.10 4.53
N SER A 53 20.41 -6.77 5.61
CA SER A 53 20.11 -7.18 6.99
C SER A 53 19.40 -6.10 7.81
N GLY A 54 19.21 -4.89 7.27
CA GLY A 54 18.70 -3.74 8.00
C GLY A 54 17.18 -3.73 8.22
N GLY A 55 16.48 -4.70 7.65
CA GLY A 55 15.04 -4.88 7.80
C GLY A 55 14.66 -5.66 9.06
N GLU A 56 13.48 -5.36 9.59
CA GLU A 56 12.83 -6.19 10.62
C GLU A 56 11.87 -7.16 9.94
N ALA A 57 11.83 -8.41 10.42
CA ALA A 57 10.93 -9.41 9.86
C ALA A 57 9.47 -8.97 10.01
N TRP A 58 8.66 -9.18 8.96
CA TRP A 58 7.29 -8.67 8.90
C TRP A 58 6.43 -9.15 10.07
N ASP A 59 6.58 -10.41 10.49
CA ASP A 59 5.85 -10.99 11.62
C ASP A 59 6.12 -10.25 12.94
N VAL A 60 7.34 -9.74 13.15
CA VAL A 60 7.69 -8.92 14.31
C VAL A 60 6.98 -7.58 14.26
N VAL A 61 6.99 -6.93 13.08
CA VAL A 61 6.32 -5.65 12.84
C VAL A 61 4.80 -5.79 13.02
N GLU A 62 4.21 -6.83 12.44
CA GLU A 62 2.78 -7.14 12.50
C GLU A 62 2.31 -7.32 13.94
N ARG A 63 3.00 -8.14 14.74
CA ARG A 63 2.68 -8.32 16.17
C ARG A 63 2.72 -7.00 16.93
N ARG A 64 3.74 -6.17 16.67
CA ARG A 64 3.88 -4.85 17.30
C ARG A 64 2.74 -3.91 16.92
N LEU A 65 2.31 -3.91 15.67
CA LEU A 65 1.20 -3.08 15.19
C LEU A 65 -0.14 -3.55 15.79
N ALA A 66 -0.41 -4.86 15.79
CA ALA A 66 -1.61 -5.44 16.38
C ALA A 66 -1.74 -5.08 17.87
N ALA A 67 -0.65 -5.21 18.63
CA ALA A 67 -0.64 -4.82 20.05
C ALA A 67 -0.95 -3.32 20.25
N ARG A 68 -0.40 -2.45 19.40
CA ARG A 68 -0.64 -1.00 19.46
C ARG A 68 -2.08 -0.62 19.13
N VAL A 69 -2.69 -1.30 18.16
CA VAL A 69 -4.10 -1.09 17.80
C VAL A 69 -5.03 -1.58 18.92
N ALA A 70 -4.74 -2.73 19.53
CA ALA A 70 -5.53 -3.27 20.64
C ALA A 70 -5.47 -2.42 21.93
N SER A 71 -4.42 -1.61 22.09
CA SER A 71 -4.25 -0.68 23.23
C SER A 71 -4.91 0.70 23.05
N ARG A 72 -5.62 0.93 21.93
CA ARG A 72 -6.38 2.16 21.66
C ARG A 72 -7.87 1.94 21.89
#